data_AF-A0A8S3W4W6-F1
#
_entry.id   AF-A0A8S3W4W6-F1
#
_cell.length_a   1.000
_cell.length_b   1.000
_cell.length_c   1.000
_cell.angle_alpha   90.00
_cell.angle_beta   90.00
_cell.angle_gamma   90.00
#
_symmetry.space_group_name_H-M   'P 1'
#
loop_
_entity.id
_entity.type
_entity.pdbx_description
1 polymer ?
#
loop_
_entity_poly.entity_id
_entity_poly.type
_entity_poly.pdbx_seq_one_letter_code
_entity_poly.pdbx_strand_id
1 'polypeptide(L)'
;MSKCDNCDESITKKSPRLECNNCGKIVHANQLCTGLSSKQLSALRNTENLEWTCEDCRKESPHRKSFIIPEDDEDDTDGIQLGESGSTAMSKLLRDISLEVKKAVKMNWLL
;
A
#
# COMPACT_ATOMS: atom_id res chain seq x y z
N MET A 1 -12.67 0.04 29.28
CA MET A 1 -12.65 -1.15 28.40
C MET A 1 -12.73 -0.65 26.97
N SER A 2 -11.84 -1.10 26.09
CA SER A 2 -11.88 -0.74 24.65
C SER A 2 -12.98 -1.54 23.94
N LYS A 3 -13.70 -0.90 23.02
CA LYS A 3 -14.66 -1.56 22.12
C LYS A 3 -13.99 -1.94 20.80
N CYS A 4 -14.58 -2.89 20.10
CA CYS A 4 -14.18 -3.25 18.74
C CYS A 4 -14.79 -2.25 17.76
N ASP A 5 -13.97 -1.63 16.92
CA ASP A 5 -14.41 -0.65 15.91
C ASP A 5 -15.16 -1.27 14.72
N ASN A 6 -15.34 -2.60 14.70
CA ASN A 6 -16.06 -3.31 13.64
C ASN A 6 -17.43 -3.86 14.06
N CYS A 7 -17.58 -4.28 15.32
CA CYS A 7 -18.83 -4.87 15.81
C CYS A 7 -19.38 -4.20 17.08
N ASP A 8 -18.74 -3.12 17.56
CA ASP A 8 -19.10 -2.35 18.76
C ASP A 8 -19.12 -3.12 20.09
N GLU A 9 -18.83 -4.42 20.06
CA GLU A 9 -18.73 -5.29 21.22
C GLU A 9 -17.46 -5.04 22.03
N SER A 10 -17.52 -5.40 23.32
CA SER A 10 -16.40 -5.18 24.25
C SER A 10 -15.23 -6.14 23.97
N ILE A 11 -14.01 -5.61 24.01
CA ILE A 11 -12.79 -6.41 23.94
C ILE A 11 -12.48 -7.00 25.32
N THR A 12 -12.28 -8.32 25.40
CA THR A 12 -12.01 -9.04 26.65
C THR A 12 -10.72 -9.85 26.54
N LYS A 13 -10.15 -10.27 27.68
CA LYS A 13 -8.95 -11.14 27.69
C LYS A 13 -9.12 -12.43 26.87
N LYS A 14 -10.35 -12.95 26.74
CA LYS A 14 -10.68 -14.16 25.96
C LYS A 14 -10.78 -13.89 24.45
N SER A 15 -10.94 -12.63 24.07
CA SER A 15 -11.10 -12.17 22.68
C SER A 15 -9.99 -11.16 22.39
N PRO A 16 -8.79 -11.62 22.01
CA PRO A 16 -7.65 -10.74 21.78
C PRO A 16 -7.97 -9.68 20.73
N ARG A 17 -7.26 -8.55 20.78
CA ARG A 17 -7.43 -7.43 19.84
C ARG A 17 -6.31 -7.37 18.83
N LEU A 18 -6.62 -6.81 17.68
CA LEU A 18 -5.68 -6.40 16.63
C LEU A 18 -5.79 -4.89 16.45
N GLU A 19 -4.65 -4.23 16.31
CA GLU A 19 -4.55 -2.78 16.15
C GLU A 19 -3.89 -2.49 14.79
N CYS A 20 -4.52 -1.62 14.00
CA CYS A 20 -4.03 -1.28 12.67
C CYS A 20 -2.80 -0.37 12.77
N ASN A 21 -1.70 -0.74 12.13
CA ASN A 21 -0.45 0.05 12.19
C ASN A 21 -0.58 1.46 11.57
N ASN A 22 -1.48 1.66 10.61
CA ASN A 22 -1.63 2.95 9.94
C ASN A 22 -2.55 3.94 10.69
N CYS A 23 -3.76 3.52 11.08
CA CYS A 23 -4.78 4.41 11.66
C CYS A 23 -5.11 4.15 13.13
N GLY A 24 -4.50 3.13 13.77
CA GLY A 24 -4.76 2.78 15.16
C GLY A 24 -6.12 2.13 15.44
N LYS A 25 -6.92 1.83 14.40
CA LYS A 25 -8.21 1.12 14.53
C LYS A 25 -8.04 -0.21 15.27
N ILE A 26 -8.87 -0.47 16.26
CA ILE A 26 -8.82 -1.63 17.15
C ILE A 26 -10.02 -2.53 16.91
N VAL A 27 -9.76 -3.80 16.57
CA VAL A 27 -10.81 -4.79 16.31
C VAL A 27 -10.51 -6.11 17.02
N HIS A 28 -11.50 -7.00 17.14
CA HIS A 28 -11.24 -8.36 17.62
C HIS A 28 -10.34 -9.12 16.64
N ALA A 29 -9.40 -9.90 17.17
CA ALA A 29 -8.54 -10.78 16.39
C ALA A 29 -9.28 -12.08 16.03
N ASN A 30 -10.32 -11.95 15.21
CA ASN A 30 -11.11 -13.05 14.66
C ASN A 30 -11.44 -12.79 13.18
N GLN A 31 -11.89 -13.84 12.50
CA GLN A 31 -12.22 -13.77 11.07
C GLN A 31 -13.34 -12.78 10.76
N LEU A 32 -14.33 -12.62 11.65
CA LEU A 32 -15.47 -11.73 11.44
C LEU A 32 -15.08 -10.25 11.44
N CYS A 33 -14.11 -9.86 12.28
CA CYS A 33 -13.72 -8.45 12.43
C CYS A 33 -12.50 -8.04 11.60
N THR A 34 -11.70 -9.01 11.13
CA THR A 34 -10.46 -8.73 10.38
C THR A 34 -10.42 -9.37 8.99
N GLY A 35 -11.31 -10.33 8.70
CA GLY A 35 -11.23 -11.16 7.51
C GLY A 35 -10.09 -12.19 7.51
N LEU A 36 -9.27 -12.24 8.57
CA LEU A 36 -8.11 -13.13 8.65
C LEU A 36 -8.50 -14.53 9.12
N SER A 37 -7.95 -15.55 8.47
CA SER A 37 -8.07 -16.93 8.93
C SER A 37 -7.29 -17.17 10.22
N SER A 38 -7.65 -18.23 10.95
CA SER A 38 -6.94 -18.63 12.18
C SER A 38 -5.43 -18.87 11.96
N LYS A 39 -5.02 -19.34 10.77
CA LYS A 39 -3.62 -19.52 10.42
C LYS A 39 -2.89 -18.18 10.30
N GLN A 40 -3.49 -17.20 9.62
CA GLN A 40 -2.93 -15.86 9.47
C GLN A 40 -2.85 -15.12 10.81
N LEU A 41 -3.89 -15.23 11.63
CA LEU A 41 -3.90 -14.67 12.99
C LEU A 41 -2.79 -15.29 13.86
N SER A 42 -2.58 -16.60 13.74
CA SER A 42 -1.48 -17.28 14.44
C SER A 42 -0.11 -16.84 13.93
N ALA A 43 0.06 -16.65 12.61
CA ALA A 43 1.30 -16.16 12.02
C ALA A 43 1.63 -14.74 12.50
N LEU A 44 0.65 -13.83 12.49
CA LEU A 44 0.78 -12.46 13.01
C LEU A 44 1.17 -12.46 14.49
N ARG A 45 0.58 -13.34 15.29
CA ARG A 45 0.89 -13.42 16.73
C ARG A 45 2.30 -13.91 17.03
N ASN A 46 2.81 -14.83 16.21
CA ASN A 46 4.06 -15.54 16.50
C ASN A 46 5.27 -14.94 15.77
N THR A 47 5.07 -13.96 14.89
CA THR A 47 6.14 -13.35 14.09
C THR A 47 6.29 -11.89 14.48
N GLU A 48 7.44 -11.52 15.04
CA GLU A 48 7.67 -10.20 15.64
C GLU A 48 7.65 -9.04 14.63
N ASN A 49 7.88 -9.32 13.34
CA ASN A 49 8.00 -8.31 12.29
C ASN A 49 6.79 -8.28 11.33
N LEU A 50 5.66 -8.89 11.71
CA LEU A 50 4.43 -8.79 10.94
C LEU A 50 3.48 -7.79 11.58
N GLU A 51 3.12 -6.77 10.81
CA GLU A 51 2.14 -5.77 11.19
C GLU A 51 0.83 -5.99 10.45
N TRP A 52 -0.28 -5.63 11.10
CA TRP A 52 -1.60 -5.69 10.47
C TRP A 52 -2.06 -4.28 10.07
N THR A 53 -2.65 -4.18 8.89
CA THR A 53 -3.28 -2.96 8.38
C THR A 53 -4.73 -3.29 8.03
N CYS A 54 -5.67 -2.44 8.47
CA CYS A 54 -7.09 -2.63 8.20
C CYS A 54 -7.41 -2.48 6.71
N GLU A 55 -8.59 -2.97 6.31
CA GLU A 55 -9.01 -2.93 4.90
C GLU A 55 -9.11 -1.51 4.35
N ASP A 56 -9.58 -0.56 5.15
CA ASP A 56 -9.72 0.85 4.77
C ASP A 56 -8.36 1.44 4.38
N CYS A 57 -7.35 1.30 5.25
CA CYS A 57 -6.00 1.77 4.97
C CYS A 57 -5.30 0.99 3.84
N ARG A 58 -5.64 -0.30 3.66
CA ARG A 58 -5.16 -1.06 2.49
C ARG A 58 -5.71 -0.51 1.19
N LYS A 59 -6.99 -0.14 1.13
CA LYS A 59 -7.61 0.44 -0.09
C LYS A 59 -6.99 1.79 -0.46
N GLU A 60 -6.62 2.60 0.52
CA GLU A 60 -5.97 3.89 0.32
C GLU A 60 -4.50 3.78 -0.11
N SER A 61 -3.87 2.64 0.18
CA SER A 61 -2.47 2.42 -0.18
C SER A 61 -2.32 2.05 -1.66
N PRO A 62 -1.40 2.68 -2.41
CA PRO A 62 -1.06 2.29 -3.78
C PRO A 62 -0.31 0.96 -3.75
N HIS A 63 -1.05 -0.14 -3.63
CA HIS A 63 -0.45 -1.47 -3.63
C HIS A 63 0.20 -1.76 -4.98
N ARG A 64 1.54 -1.83 -5.00
CA ARG A 64 2.28 -2.44 -6.10
C ARG A 64 1.92 -3.93 -6.13
N LYS A 65 1.33 -4.40 -7.22
CA LYS A 65 1.23 -5.84 -7.47
C LYS A 65 2.66 -6.36 -7.66
N SER A 66 3.14 -7.14 -6.71
CA SER A 66 4.48 -7.76 -6.74
C SER A 66 4.54 -9.01 -7.62
N PHE A 67 3.42 -9.40 -8.22
CA PHE A 67 3.35 -10.52 -9.13
C PHE A 67 3.91 -10.10 -10.49
N ILE A 68 4.98 -10.79 -10.90
CA ILE A 68 5.48 -10.77 -12.27
C ILE A 68 4.85 -11.99 -12.94
N ILE A 69 4.04 -11.76 -13.98
CA ILE A 69 3.53 -12.84 -14.83
C ILE A 69 4.57 -12.99 -15.95
N PRO A 70 5.27 -14.13 -16.06
CA PRO A 70 6.15 -14.40 -17.20
C PRO A 70 5.33 -14.34 -18.50
N GLU A 71 5.88 -13.70 -19.54
CA GLU A 71 5.29 -13.79 -20.88
C GLU A 71 5.42 -15.25 -21.36
N ASP A 72 4.31 -15.82 -21.81
CA ASP A 72 4.27 -17.14 -22.44
C ASP A 72 4.84 -16.95 -23.85
N ASP A 73 6.06 -17.46 -24.10
CA ASP A 73 6.75 -17.39 -25.39
C ASP A 73 6.07 -18.32 -26.42
N GLU A 74 4.82 -18.03 -26.78
CA GLU A 74 4.13 -18.68 -27.88
C GLU A 74 3.48 -17.65 -28.82
N ASP A 75 4.24 -17.38 -29.89
CA ASP A 75 3.85 -16.99 -31.25
C ASP A 75 3.59 -15.49 -31.58
N ASP A 76 4.25 -15.07 -32.66
CA ASP A 76 4.26 -13.75 -33.28
C ASP A 76 2.84 -13.18 -33.47
N THR A 77 2.60 -11.91 -33.08
CA THR A 77 1.97 -10.84 -33.90
C THR A 77 1.49 -9.66 -33.02
N ASP A 78 2.07 -8.49 -33.29
CA ASP A 78 1.59 -7.11 -33.05
C ASP A 78 1.15 -6.66 -31.64
N GLY A 79 1.83 -5.61 -31.17
CA GLY A 79 1.25 -4.61 -30.28
C GLY A 79 1.90 -4.51 -28.90
N ILE A 80 3.03 -3.83 -28.82
CA ILE A 80 3.57 -3.31 -27.56
C ILE A 80 2.55 -2.31 -26.98
N GLN A 81 1.62 -2.76 -26.13
CA GLN A 81 0.93 -1.89 -25.19
C GLN A 81 1.82 -1.73 -23.95
N LEU A 82 2.75 -0.78 -24.05
CA LEU A 82 3.39 -0.18 -22.88
C LEU A 82 2.30 0.34 -21.95
N GLY A 83 2.13 -0.32 -20.80
CA GLY A 83 1.23 0.14 -19.74
C GLY A 83 1.62 1.54 -19.27
N GLU A 84 1.00 2.56 -19.85
CA GLU A 84 0.99 3.93 -19.36
C GLU A 84 0.15 3.99 -18.07
N SER A 85 0.79 3.76 -16.92
CA SER A 85 0.19 4.16 -15.63
C SER A 85 1.20 4.52 -14.54
N GLY A 86 2.44 4.86 -14.91
CA GLY A 86 3.43 5.38 -13.95
C GLY A 86 4.40 6.45 -14.47
N SER A 87 4.37 6.75 -15.77
CA SER A 87 5.45 7.53 -16.41
C SER A 87 5.20 9.05 -16.43
N THR A 88 3.96 9.49 -16.61
CA THR A 88 3.64 10.92 -16.85
C THR A 88 3.97 11.84 -15.68
N ALA A 89 3.82 11.39 -14.43
CA ALA A 89 4.11 12.21 -13.25
C ALA A 89 5.62 12.46 -13.07
N MET A 90 6.45 11.44 -13.27
CA MET A 90 7.91 11.57 -13.15
C MET A 90 8.49 12.38 -14.31
N SER A 91 7.99 12.16 -15.53
CA SER A 91 8.42 12.94 -16.70
C SER A 91 8.09 14.43 -16.56
N LYS A 92 6.95 14.77 -15.93
CA LYS A 92 6.59 16.17 -15.66
C LYS A 92 7.52 16.81 -14.62
N LEU A 93 7.78 16.11 -13.50
CA LEU A 93 8.71 16.59 -12.47
C LEU A 93 10.11 16.84 -13.02
N LEU A 94 10.66 15.91 -13.80
CA LEU A 94 11.97 16.08 -14.42
C LEU A 94 12.02 17.25 -15.41
N ARG A 95 10.93 17.49 -16.14
CA ARG A 95 10.80 18.64 -17.05
C ARG A 95 10.77 19.96 -16.28
N ASP A 96 10.01 20.03 -15.19
CA ASP A 96 9.88 21.22 -14.37
C ASP A 96 11.23 21.59 -13.71
N ILE A 97 11.95 20.61 -13.17
CA ILE A 97 13.31 20.78 -12.64
C ILE A 97 14.27 21.28 -13.73
N SER A 98 14.22 20.69 -14.93
CA SER A 98 15.07 21.12 -16.05
C SER A 98 14.82 22.58 -16.46
N LEU A 99 13.57 23.04 -16.41
CA LEU A 99 13.20 24.42 -16.72
C LEU A 99 13.72 25.40 -15.66
N GLU A 100 13.61 25.06 -14.37
CA GLU A 100 14.11 25.92 -13.29
C GLU A 100 15.63 26.07 -13.32
N VAL A 101 16.37 24.98 -13.53
CA VAL A 101 17.84 25.02 -13.66
C VAL A 101 18.25 25.90 -14.84
N LYS A 102 17.59 25.77 -16.00
CA LYS A 102 17.87 26.63 -17.17
C LYS A 102 17.59 28.11 -16.89
N LYS A 103 16.53 28.41 -16.15
CA LYS A 103 16.18 29.79 -15.77
C LYS A 103 17.21 30.37 -14.80
N ALA A 104 17.61 29.61 -13.78
CA ALA A 104 18.62 30.02 -12.81
C ALA A 104 19.98 30.27 -13.47
N VAL A 105 20.41 29.38 -14.36
CA VAL A 105 21.63 29.57 -15.14
C VAL A 105 21.53 30.86 -15.95
N LYS A 106 20.48 31.06 -16.75
CA LYS A 106 20.31 32.28 -17.56
C LYS A 106 20.28 33.57 -16.73
N MET A 107 19.66 33.56 -15.55
CA MET A 107 19.65 34.72 -14.64
C MET A 107 21.04 35.05 -14.11
N ASN A 108 21.91 34.05 -13.92
CA ASN A 108 23.27 34.23 -13.41
C ASN A 108 24.29 34.74 -14.46
N TRP A 109 23.89 34.88 -15.72
CA TRP A 109 24.69 35.50 -16.79
C TRP A 109 24.27 36.96 -17.09
N LEU A 110 23.29 37.50 -16.36
CA LEU A 110 22.78 38.88 -16.51
C LEU A 110 23.13 39.78 -15.31
N LEU A 111 24.04 39.32 -14.44
CA LEU A 111 24.71 40.06 -13.37
C LEU A 111 26.20 40.17 -13.70
#